data_AF-A0A7C7L791-F1
#
_entry.id   AF-A0A7C7L791-F1
#
_cell.length_a   1.000
_cell.length_b   1.000
_cell.length_c   1.000
_cell.angle_alpha   90.00
_cell.angle_beta   90.00
_cell.angle_gamma   90.00
#
_symmetry.space_group_name_H-M   'P 1'
#
loop_
_entity.id
_entity.type
_entity.pdbx_description
1 polymer ?
#
loop_
_entity_poly.entity_id
_entity_poly.type
_entity_poly.pdbx_seq_one_letter_code
_entity_poly.pdbx_strand_id
1 'polypeptide(L)'
;METGLAGLTLQLWHKFGLALLVGLLMGLEREHRRQEREAAHFAGIRTFPLIALLGCTAAMLSAQGQTWLFAVGFAGLSALILAVYTVSTYRGDPGMTTEVAALLIYLIGGLIYWDQIWLAVTLGVAATALMALRPTLHELAARIEREDIYATLKFAVVSAVILPLLPDRAYGPLQVLNPFRMWLMVVFISAVSFAGYVAIKLLGPRRGIGLT
;
A
#
# COMPACT_ATOMS: atom_id res chain seq x y z
N MET A 1 -8.30 -42.52 15.23
CA MET A 1 -9.09 -41.26 15.29
C MET A 1 -8.35 -40.14 16.02
N GLU A 2 -7.50 -40.43 17.02
CA GLU A 2 -6.74 -39.39 17.75
C GLU A 2 -5.69 -38.62 16.91
N THR A 3 -5.07 -39.28 15.92
CA THR A 3 -4.09 -38.65 15.03
C THR A 3 -4.68 -37.56 14.12
N GLY A 4 -5.97 -37.65 13.78
CA GLY A 4 -6.65 -36.64 12.96
C GLY A 4 -7.02 -35.38 13.75
N LEU A 5 -7.42 -35.53 15.01
CA LEU A 5 -7.74 -34.39 15.89
C LEU A 5 -6.49 -33.60 16.27
N ALA A 6 -5.36 -34.27 16.49
CA ALA A 6 -4.08 -33.63 16.75
C ALA A 6 -3.58 -32.80 15.56
N GLY A 7 -3.81 -33.27 14.33
CA GLY A 7 -3.46 -32.52 13.11
C GLY A 7 -4.31 -31.25 12.94
N LEU A 8 -5.62 -31.36 13.18
CA LEU A 8 -6.55 -30.22 13.09
C LEU A 8 -6.26 -29.14 14.13
N THR A 9 -6.01 -29.53 15.38
CA THR A 9 -5.67 -28.55 16.44
C THR A 9 -4.35 -27.87 16.14
N LEU A 10 -3.33 -28.63 15.71
CA LEU A 10 -2.04 -28.07 15.33
C LEU A 10 -2.17 -27.06 14.19
N GLN A 11 -2.96 -27.34 13.16
CA GLN A 11 -3.20 -26.40 12.07
C GLN A 11 -3.88 -25.11 12.55
N LEU A 12 -4.86 -25.20 13.47
CA LEU A 12 -5.47 -24.01 14.07
C LEU A 12 -4.42 -23.17 14.82
N TRP A 13 -3.60 -23.78 15.67
CA TRP A 13 -2.57 -23.05 16.41
C TRP A 13 -1.58 -22.35 15.47
N HIS A 14 -1.22 -22.98 14.35
CA HIS A 14 -0.38 -22.36 13.32
C HIS A 14 -1.06 -21.15 12.67
N LYS A 15 -2.34 -21.24 12.31
CA LYS A 15 -3.11 -20.13 11.71
C LYS A 15 -3.21 -18.93 12.66
N PHE A 16 -3.57 -19.16 13.91
CA PHE A 16 -3.64 -18.11 14.92
C PHE A 16 -2.26 -17.52 15.25
N GLY A 17 -1.22 -18.35 15.30
CA GLY A 17 0.16 -17.90 15.47
C GLY A 17 0.63 -17.01 14.32
N LEU A 18 0.33 -17.38 13.07
CA LEU A 18 0.62 -16.56 11.89
C LEU A 18 -0.14 -15.23 11.91
N ALA A 19 -1.43 -15.24 12.24
CA ALA A 19 -2.23 -14.02 12.36
C ALA A 19 -1.64 -13.06 13.41
N LEU A 20 -1.21 -13.60 14.55
CA LEU A 20 -0.54 -12.84 15.61
C LEU A 20 0.80 -12.26 15.13
N LEU A 21 1.63 -13.05 14.44
CA LEU A 21 2.92 -12.60 13.92
C LEU A 21 2.78 -11.48 12.88
N VAL A 22 1.86 -11.63 11.93
CA VAL A 22 1.61 -10.60 10.90
C VAL A 22 1.03 -9.33 11.54
N GLY A 23 0.12 -9.48 12.51
CA GLY A 23 -0.40 -8.35 13.27
C GLY A 23 0.66 -7.65 14.11
N LEU A 24 1.61 -8.39 14.70
CA LEU A 24 2.75 -7.81 15.43
C LEU A 24 3.67 -7.04 14.51
N LEU A 25 3.97 -7.59 13.32
CA LEU A 25 4.81 -6.92 12.33
C LEU A 25 4.23 -5.55 11.94
N MET A 26 2.94 -5.49 11.59
CA MET A 26 2.26 -4.22 11.31
C MET A 26 2.19 -3.30 12.54
N GLY A 27 1.90 -3.86 13.71
CA GLY A 27 1.77 -3.11 14.95
C GLY A 27 3.09 -2.47 15.42
N LEU A 28 4.21 -3.13 15.17
CA LEU A 28 5.55 -2.65 15.53
C LEU A 28 5.94 -1.40 14.75
N GLU A 29 5.78 -1.45 13.42
CA GLU A 29 5.98 -0.28 12.55
C GLU A 29 5.11 0.89 13.03
N ARG A 30 3.87 0.59 13.43
CA ARG A 30 2.95 1.63 13.89
C ARG A 30 3.35 2.26 15.23
N GLU A 31 3.82 1.47 16.18
CA GLU A 31 4.30 1.99 17.48
C GLU A 31 5.58 2.81 17.32
N HIS A 32 6.50 2.40 16.43
CA HIS A 32 7.71 3.16 16.13
C HIS A 32 7.35 4.59 15.66
N ARG A 33 6.38 4.69 14.72
CA ARG A 33 5.88 5.98 14.23
C ARG A 33 5.13 6.81 15.26
N ARG A 34 4.50 6.17 16.25
CA ARG A 34 3.83 6.85 17.37
C ARG A 34 4.83 7.57 18.25
N GLN A 35 5.99 6.96 18.51
CA GLN A 35 7.06 7.56 19.29
C GLN A 35 7.68 8.78 18.60
N GLU A 36 7.80 8.77 17.27
CA GLU A 36 8.41 9.86 16.51
C GLU A 36 7.58 11.15 16.41
N ARG A 37 6.24 11.06 16.53
CA ARG A 37 5.35 12.19 16.22
C ARG A 37 4.50 12.70 17.39
N GLU A 38 4.64 12.16 18.60
CA GLU A 38 3.74 12.44 19.75
C GLU A 38 2.24 12.41 19.38
N ALA A 39 1.90 11.73 18.28
CA ALA A 39 0.55 11.72 17.74
C ALA A 39 -0.21 10.61 18.45
N ALA A 40 -1.32 10.97 19.09
CA ALA A 40 -2.21 10.05 19.78
C ALA A 40 -2.96 9.16 18.77
N HIS A 41 -2.24 8.23 18.15
CA HIS A 41 -2.82 7.28 17.21
C HIS A 41 -3.39 6.06 17.93
N PHE A 42 -4.55 5.61 17.46
CA PHE A 42 -5.44 4.66 18.11
C PHE A 42 -4.97 3.19 18.12
N ALA A 43 -4.03 2.82 17.24
CA ALA A 43 -3.63 1.42 17.05
C ALA A 43 -2.11 1.27 17.00
N GLY A 44 -1.57 0.33 17.79
CA GLY A 44 -0.13 0.05 17.90
C GLY A 44 0.15 -1.45 18.11
N ILE A 45 1.26 -1.79 18.77
CA ILE A 45 1.73 -3.20 18.96
C ILE A 45 0.74 -4.13 19.65
N ARG A 46 -0.24 -3.61 20.39
CA ARG A 46 -1.29 -4.42 21.03
C ARG A 46 -2.54 -4.51 20.16
N THR A 47 -2.92 -3.42 19.51
CA THR A 47 -4.19 -3.33 18.78
C THR A 47 -4.16 -4.11 17.47
N PHE A 48 -3.08 -4.02 16.68
CA PHE A 48 -3.00 -4.71 15.38
C PHE A 48 -3.02 -6.24 15.50
N PRO A 49 -2.27 -6.88 16.42
CA PRO A 49 -2.41 -8.33 16.64
C PRO A 49 -3.80 -8.72 17.10
N LEU A 50 -4.42 -7.93 18.00
CA LEU A 50 -5.78 -8.21 18.46
C LEU A 50 -6.79 -8.14 17.32
N ILE A 51 -6.66 -7.17 16.41
CA ILE A 51 -7.53 -7.08 15.23
C ILE A 51 -7.28 -8.27 14.27
N ALA A 52 -6.02 -8.68 14.07
CA ALA A 52 -5.68 -9.85 13.25
C ALA A 52 -6.33 -11.13 13.81
N LEU A 53 -6.23 -11.34 15.13
CA LEU A 53 -6.87 -12.46 15.83
C LEU A 53 -8.39 -12.38 15.74
N LEU A 54 -8.97 -11.19 15.85
CA LEU A 54 -10.40 -10.96 15.73
C LEU A 54 -10.90 -11.33 14.32
N GLY A 55 -10.18 -10.93 13.27
CA GLY A 55 -10.46 -11.33 11.89
C GLY A 55 -10.35 -12.83 11.65
N CYS A 56 -9.29 -13.46 12.18
CA CYS A 56 -9.09 -14.92 12.11
C CYS A 56 -10.22 -15.68 12.84
N THR A 57 -10.62 -15.21 14.02
CA THR A 57 -11.73 -15.80 14.80
C THR A 57 -13.07 -15.63 14.09
N ALA A 58 -13.33 -14.45 13.52
CA ALA A 58 -14.56 -14.20 12.78
C ALA A 58 -14.65 -15.06 11.51
N ALA A 59 -13.53 -15.29 10.81
CA ALA A 59 -13.46 -16.19 9.67
C ALA A 59 -13.67 -17.66 10.10
N MET A 60 -13.15 -18.05 11.26
CA MET A 60 -13.39 -19.37 11.86
C MET A 60 -14.87 -19.62 12.11
N LEU A 61 -15.56 -18.66 12.74
CA LEU A 61 -17.00 -18.76 13.01
C LEU A 61 -17.82 -18.73 11.72
N SER A 62 -17.40 -17.94 10.73
CA SER A 62 -18.02 -17.88 9.40
C SER A 62 -17.99 -19.25 8.70
N ALA A 63 -16.87 -19.96 8.76
CA ALA A 63 -16.74 -21.29 8.16
C ALA A 63 -17.59 -22.38 8.84
N GLN A 64 -18.09 -22.15 10.06
CA GLN A 64 -18.99 -23.07 10.77
C GLN A 64 -20.48 -22.85 10.39
N GLY A 65 -20.76 -22.08 9.34
CA GLY A 65 -22.11 -21.84 8.81
C GLY A 65 -22.70 -20.48 9.16
N GLN A 66 -21.97 -19.62 9.88
CA GLN A 66 -22.41 -18.28 10.27
C GLN A 66 -21.73 -17.20 9.43
N THR A 67 -21.90 -17.25 8.10
CA THR A 67 -21.19 -16.38 7.14
C THR A 67 -21.30 -14.89 7.46
N TRP A 68 -22.43 -14.48 8.04
CA TRP A 68 -22.72 -13.10 8.42
C TRP A 68 -21.80 -12.56 9.53
N LEU A 69 -21.20 -13.41 10.38
CA LEU A 69 -20.35 -12.97 11.49
C LEU A 69 -19.06 -12.28 11.03
N PHE A 70 -18.48 -12.71 9.91
CA PHE A 70 -17.31 -12.02 9.35
C PHE A 70 -17.67 -10.62 8.87
N ALA A 71 -18.79 -10.48 8.17
CA ALA A 71 -19.27 -9.17 7.71
C ALA A 71 -19.64 -8.26 8.89
N VAL A 72 -20.30 -8.80 9.93
CA VAL A 72 -20.65 -8.05 11.14
C VAL A 72 -19.41 -7.64 11.94
N GLY A 73 -18.41 -8.52 12.06
CA GLY A 73 -17.14 -8.18 12.72
C GLY A 73 -16.41 -7.07 11.98
N PHE A 74 -16.36 -7.13 10.63
CA PHE A 74 -15.79 -6.08 9.81
C PHE A 74 -16.55 -4.75 9.93
N ALA A 75 -17.89 -4.80 9.89
CA ALA A 75 -18.74 -3.62 10.06
C ALA A 75 -18.59 -3.02 11.46
N GLY A 76 -18.52 -3.84 12.50
CA GLY A 76 -18.29 -3.42 13.89
C GLY A 76 -16.94 -2.74 14.07
N LEU A 77 -15.86 -3.32 13.51
CA LEU A 77 -14.55 -2.68 13.49
C LEU A 77 -14.57 -1.35 12.72
N SER A 78 -15.23 -1.31 11.57
CA SER A 78 -15.36 -0.09 10.76
C SER A 78 -16.12 1.00 11.52
N ALA A 79 -17.19 0.65 12.23
CA ALA A 79 -17.95 1.56 13.06
C ALA A 79 -17.13 2.08 14.25
N LEU A 80 -16.35 1.21 14.91
CA LEU A 80 -15.43 1.60 15.98
C LEU A 80 -14.39 2.60 15.47
N ILE A 81 -13.77 2.30 14.33
CA ILE A 81 -12.80 3.18 13.68
C ILE A 81 -13.43 4.53 13.33
N LEU A 82 -14.64 4.53 12.77
CA LEU A 82 -15.37 5.75 12.44
C LEU A 82 -15.69 6.58 13.69
N ALA A 83 -16.15 5.94 14.77
CA ALA A 83 -16.43 6.60 16.04
C ALA A 83 -15.19 7.22 16.68
N VAL A 84 -14.05 6.53 16.59
CA VAL A 84 -12.77 7.07 17.06
C VAL A 84 -12.31 8.22 16.16
N TYR A 85 -12.45 8.07 14.85
CA TYR A 85 -12.05 9.08 13.86
C TYR A 85 -12.81 10.39 14.08
N THR A 86 -14.13 10.35 14.31
CA THR A 86 -14.94 11.56 14.55
C THR A 86 -14.52 12.28 15.83
N VAL A 87 -14.20 11.54 16.89
CA VAL A 87 -13.69 12.13 18.15
C VAL A 87 -12.28 12.69 17.99
N SER A 88 -11.44 12.02 17.19
CA SER A 88 -10.02 12.37 17.02
C SER A 88 -9.81 13.53 16.02
N THR A 89 -10.73 13.74 15.08
CA THR A 89 -10.69 14.85 14.10
C THR A 89 -10.67 16.23 14.79
N TYR A 90 -11.25 16.36 16.00
CA TYR A 90 -11.19 17.60 16.78
C TYR A 90 -9.79 17.95 17.31
N ARG A 91 -8.81 17.02 17.24
CA ARG A 91 -7.47 17.19 17.83
C ARG A 91 -6.33 17.35 16.80
N GLY A 92 -6.66 17.46 15.52
CA GLY A 92 -5.68 17.64 14.46
C GLY A 92 -5.19 16.31 13.89
N ASP A 93 -5.84 15.93 12.78
CA ASP A 93 -5.38 14.99 11.75
C ASP A 93 -5.13 13.52 12.15
N PRO A 94 -6.20 12.69 12.21
CA PRO A 94 -6.07 11.25 12.26
C PRO A 94 -5.63 10.78 10.86
N GLY A 95 -4.38 10.34 10.73
CA GLY A 95 -3.87 9.86 9.44
C GLY A 95 -4.61 8.61 8.95
N MET A 96 -5.53 8.80 7.98
CA MET A 96 -6.43 7.82 7.32
C MET A 96 -5.79 6.48 6.96
N THR A 97 -4.48 6.46 6.71
CA THR A 97 -3.72 5.26 6.42
C THR A 97 -3.77 4.23 7.57
N THR A 98 -3.97 4.69 8.80
CA THR A 98 -3.99 3.82 10.00
C THR A 98 -5.28 3.05 10.12
N GLU A 99 -6.38 3.77 9.89
CA GLU A 99 -7.74 3.24 9.86
C GLU A 99 -7.85 2.19 8.76
N VAL A 100 -7.32 2.49 7.56
CA VAL A 100 -7.27 1.54 6.45
C VAL A 100 -6.39 0.33 6.79
N ALA A 101 -5.23 0.53 7.42
CA ALA A 101 -4.37 -0.57 7.84
C ALA A 101 -5.04 -1.48 8.89
N ALA A 102 -5.81 -0.90 9.82
CA ALA A 102 -6.59 -1.64 10.81
C ALA A 102 -7.69 -2.50 10.16
N LEU A 103 -8.38 -1.98 9.14
CA LEU A 103 -9.33 -2.77 8.35
C LEU A 103 -8.62 -3.86 7.55
N LEU A 104 -7.46 -3.55 6.96
CA LEU A 104 -6.69 -4.50 6.17
C LEU A 104 -6.20 -5.67 7.03
N ILE A 105 -5.68 -5.44 8.24
CA ILE A 105 -5.19 -6.52 9.10
C ILE A 105 -6.31 -7.45 9.55
N TYR A 106 -7.55 -6.96 9.71
CA TYR A 106 -8.71 -7.80 9.95
C TYR A 106 -8.95 -8.77 8.78
N LEU A 107 -8.91 -8.26 7.56
CA LEU A 107 -9.08 -9.08 6.34
C LEU A 107 -7.94 -10.09 6.19
N ILE A 108 -6.70 -9.68 6.47
CA ILE A 108 -5.52 -10.56 6.48
C ILE A 108 -5.71 -11.70 7.49
N GLY A 109 -6.20 -11.40 8.70
CA GLY A 109 -6.53 -12.43 9.69
C GLY A 109 -7.53 -13.46 9.15
N GLY A 110 -8.56 -13.01 8.43
CA GLY A 110 -9.51 -13.90 7.76
C GLY A 110 -8.90 -14.74 6.64
N LEU A 111 -8.03 -14.14 5.81
CA LEU A 111 -7.30 -14.84 4.75
C LEU A 111 -6.41 -15.96 5.28
N ILE A 112 -5.76 -15.76 6.43
CA ILE A 112 -4.94 -16.79 7.10
C ILE A 112 -5.82 -17.98 7.50
N TYR A 113 -7.04 -17.73 7.98
CA TYR A 113 -7.95 -18.82 8.32
C TYR A 113 -8.40 -19.62 7.09
N TRP A 114 -8.72 -18.95 5.98
CA TRP A 114 -9.13 -19.55 4.71
C TRP A 114 -7.97 -20.18 3.90
N ASP A 115 -6.85 -20.50 4.54
CA ASP A 115 -5.67 -21.14 3.94
C ASP A 115 -4.98 -20.33 2.82
N GLN A 116 -5.30 -19.03 2.70
CA GLN A 116 -4.64 -18.10 1.77
C GLN A 116 -3.38 -17.48 2.40
N ILE A 117 -2.52 -18.32 2.99
CA ILE A 117 -1.39 -17.89 3.82
C ILE A 117 -0.39 -17.03 3.03
N TRP A 118 -0.02 -17.45 1.81
CA TRP A 118 0.92 -16.71 0.96
C TRP A 118 0.41 -15.31 0.62
N LEU A 119 -0.88 -15.19 0.28
CA LEU A 119 -1.51 -13.92 -0.01
C LEU A 119 -1.55 -13.04 1.24
N ALA A 120 -1.96 -13.60 2.38
CA ALA A 120 -2.04 -12.88 3.65
C ALA A 120 -0.68 -12.33 4.12
N VAL A 121 0.37 -13.17 4.08
CA VAL A 121 1.73 -12.76 4.46
C VAL A 121 2.26 -11.70 3.49
N THR A 122 2.08 -11.89 2.19
CA THR A 122 2.54 -10.92 1.17
C THR A 122 1.85 -9.56 1.35
N LEU A 123 0.52 -9.56 1.55
CA LEU A 123 -0.22 -8.34 1.82
C LEU A 123 0.21 -7.67 3.13
N GLY A 124 0.40 -8.46 4.20
CA GLY A 124 0.88 -7.96 5.49
C GLY A 124 2.25 -7.29 5.37
N VAL A 125 3.21 -7.96 4.76
CA VAL A 125 4.57 -7.43 4.55
C VAL A 125 4.55 -6.22 3.62
N ALA A 126 3.83 -6.28 2.50
CA ALA A 126 3.76 -5.17 1.54
C ALA A 126 3.11 -3.92 2.16
N ALA A 127 2.05 -4.09 2.94
CA ALA A 127 1.42 -2.97 3.63
C ALA A 127 2.30 -2.42 4.75
N THR A 128 2.99 -3.26 5.54
CA THR A 128 4.00 -2.77 6.51
C THR A 128 5.12 -2.00 5.80
N ALA A 129 5.63 -2.51 4.69
CA ALA A 129 6.67 -1.83 3.90
C ALA A 129 6.18 -0.48 3.37
N LEU A 130 4.95 -0.42 2.82
CA LEU A 130 4.35 0.83 2.35
C LEU A 130 4.19 1.86 3.50
N MET A 131 3.82 1.39 4.69
CA MET A 131 3.72 2.23 5.88
C MET A 131 5.10 2.75 6.32
N ALA A 132 6.12 1.89 6.32
CA ALA A 132 7.50 2.25 6.64
C ALA A 132 8.10 3.27 5.66
N LEU A 133 7.75 3.17 4.37
CA LEU A 133 8.22 4.09 3.34
C LEU A 133 7.49 5.45 3.32
N ARG A 134 6.41 5.61 4.10
CA ARG A 134 5.63 6.86 4.16
C ARG A 134 6.46 8.13 4.37
N PRO A 135 7.46 8.22 5.28
CA PRO A 135 8.25 9.44 5.47
C PRO A 135 9.00 9.82 4.21
N THR A 136 9.66 8.84 3.58
CA THR A 136 10.43 9.03 2.34
C THR A 136 9.52 9.44 1.20
N LEU A 137 8.35 8.79 1.04
CA LEU A 137 7.37 9.15 0.01
C LEU A 137 6.82 10.56 0.22
N HIS A 138 6.60 10.97 1.47
CA HIS A 138 6.13 12.31 1.78
C HIS A 138 7.19 13.37 1.52
N GLU A 139 8.45 13.10 1.87
CA GLU A 139 9.58 14.00 1.56
C GLU A 139 9.82 14.12 0.05
N LEU A 140 9.76 12.99 -0.67
CA LEU A 140 9.82 12.98 -2.13
C LEU A 140 8.67 13.81 -2.73
N ALA A 141 7.44 13.61 -2.26
CA ALA A 141 6.29 14.39 -2.70
C ALA A 141 6.44 15.88 -2.38
N ALA A 142 7.01 16.23 -1.22
CA ALA A 142 7.28 17.62 -0.83
C ALA A 142 8.36 18.28 -1.69
N ARG A 143 9.26 17.50 -2.30
CA ARG A 143 10.28 17.99 -3.26
C ARG A 143 9.74 18.16 -4.68
N ILE A 144 8.54 17.65 -4.99
CA ILE A 144 7.91 17.81 -6.30
C ILE A 144 7.25 19.18 -6.39
N GLU A 145 7.69 19.99 -7.34
CA GLU A 145 7.13 21.31 -7.62
C GLU A 145 5.92 21.21 -8.57
N ARG A 146 5.10 22.26 -8.67
CA ARG A 146 3.94 22.24 -9.58
C ARG A 146 4.38 22.06 -11.04
N GLU A 147 5.51 22.64 -11.39
CA GLU A 147 6.15 22.56 -12.69
C GLU A 147 6.49 21.10 -13.05
N ASP A 148 6.96 20.31 -12.08
CA ASP A 148 7.25 18.89 -12.25
C ASP A 148 5.99 18.08 -12.51
N ILE A 149 4.90 18.40 -11.82
CA ILE A 149 3.60 17.77 -12.01
C ILE A 149 3.12 18.04 -13.43
N TYR A 150 3.20 19.28 -13.91
CA TYR A 150 2.83 19.63 -15.28
C TYR A 150 3.73 18.95 -16.31
N ALA A 151 5.03 18.86 -16.08
CA ALA A 151 5.97 18.17 -16.97
C ALA A 151 5.66 16.67 -17.05
N THR A 152 5.44 16.03 -15.89
CA THR A 152 5.06 14.61 -15.78
C THR A 152 3.73 14.35 -16.47
N LEU A 153 2.73 15.22 -16.27
CA LEU A 153 1.43 15.10 -16.88
C LEU A 153 1.50 15.27 -18.40
N LYS A 154 2.26 16.26 -18.90
CA LYS A 154 2.49 16.42 -20.36
C LYS A 154 3.15 15.18 -20.95
N PHE A 155 4.18 14.66 -20.30
CA PHE A 155 4.85 13.43 -20.73
C PHE A 155 3.89 12.22 -20.71
N ALA A 156 3.08 12.08 -19.66
CA ALA A 156 2.07 11.02 -19.55
C ALA A 156 0.99 11.14 -20.64
N VAL A 157 0.53 12.35 -20.97
CA VAL A 157 -0.42 12.56 -22.08
C VAL A 157 0.22 12.15 -23.41
N VAL A 158 1.45 12.59 -23.70
CA VAL A 158 2.11 12.26 -24.97
C VAL A 158 2.37 10.74 -25.08
N SER A 159 2.80 10.09 -24.01
CA SER A 159 3.20 8.68 -24.00
C SER A 159 2.04 7.69 -23.80
N ALA A 160 1.13 7.95 -22.86
CA ALA A 160 0.06 7.02 -22.49
C ALA A 160 -1.27 7.32 -23.19
N VAL A 161 -1.47 8.53 -23.74
CA VAL A 161 -2.71 8.91 -24.43
C VAL A 161 -2.48 9.10 -25.93
N ILE A 162 -1.54 9.96 -26.33
CA ILE A 162 -1.35 10.29 -27.76
C ILE A 162 -0.69 9.13 -28.51
N LEU A 163 0.40 8.55 -27.98
CA LEU A 163 1.11 7.46 -28.63
C LEU A 163 0.21 6.25 -29.00
N PRO A 164 -0.60 5.67 -28.10
CA PRO A 164 -1.47 4.55 -28.47
C PRO A 164 -2.62 4.94 -29.41
N LEU A 165 -2.96 6.23 -29.51
CA LEU A 165 -3.99 6.72 -30.41
C LEU A 165 -3.49 6.89 -31.86
N LEU A 166 -2.17 6.89 -32.07
CA LEU A 166 -1.58 7.09 -33.39
C LEU A 166 -1.66 5.82 -34.24
N PRO A 167 -2.11 5.93 -35.50
CA PRO A 167 -2.16 4.79 -36.40
C PRO A 167 -0.74 4.31 -36.75
N ASP A 168 -0.48 3.02 -36.51
CA ASP A 168 0.77 2.34 -36.90
C ASP A 168 0.73 1.96 -38.40
N ARG A 169 0.62 2.98 -39.26
CA ARG A 169 0.64 2.84 -40.70
C ARG A 169 1.56 3.88 -41.30
N ALA A 170 2.31 3.49 -42.32
CA ALA A 170 3.17 4.43 -43.02
C ALA A 170 2.38 5.21 -44.09
N TYR A 171 2.54 6.53 -44.09
CA TYR A 171 1.88 7.46 -45.00
C TYR A 171 2.89 8.03 -46.02
N GLY A 172 2.39 8.44 -47.20
CA GLY A 172 3.15 9.16 -48.24
C GLY A 172 3.62 8.30 -49.45
N PRO A 173 4.14 8.93 -50.52
CA PRO A 173 4.45 8.29 -51.81
C PRO A 173 5.50 7.15 -51.75
N LEU A 174 6.29 7.11 -50.68
CA LEU A 174 7.34 6.11 -50.43
C LEU A 174 7.06 5.23 -49.18
N GLN A 175 5.90 5.37 -48.52
CA GLN A 175 5.57 4.65 -47.27
C GLN A 175 6.65 4.74 -46.16
N VAL A 176 7.37 5.86 -46.04
CA VAL A 176 8.46 6.01 -45.06
C VAL A 176 7.99 6.67 -43.77
N LEU A 177 6.91 7.46 -43.80
CA LEU A 177 6.46 8.24 -42.64
C LEU A 177 5.44 7.46 -41.82
N ASN A 178 5.89 6.81 -40.75
CA ASN A 178 5.00 6.17 -39.78
C ASN A 178 4.84 7.07 -38.53
N PRO A 179 3.65 7.67 -38.30
CA PRO A 179 3.39 8.55 -37.16
C PRO A 179 3.68 7.90 -35.81
N PHE A 180 3.32 6.63 -35.65
CA PHE A 180 3.59 5.88 -34.42
C PHE A 180 5.10 5.79 -34.15
N ARG A 181 5.90 5.42 -35.16
CA ARG A 181 7.37 5.32 -35.02
C ARG A 181 8.04 6.68 -34.77
N MET A 182 7.61 7.73 -35.45
CA MET A 182 8.13 9.08 -35.23
C MET A 182 7.82 9.56 -33.80
N TRP A 183 6.61 9.32 -33.32
CA TRP A 183 6.21 9.72 -31.97
C TRP A 183 6.85 8.86 -30.88
N LEU A 184 7.14 7.60 -31.16
CA LEU A 184 7.94 6.74 -30.28
C LEU A 184 9.33 7.35 -30.05
N MET A 185 9.99 7.89 -31.08
CA MET A 185 11.26 8.61 -30.90
C MET A 185 11.12 9.84 -30.00
N VAL A 186 10.01 10.60 -30.12
CA VAL A 186 9.74 11.77 -29.26
C VAL A 186 9.55 11.34 -27.82
N VAL A 187 8.74 10.31 -27.57
CA VAL A 187 8.55 9.73 -26.23
C VAL A 187 9.88 9.23 -25.66
N PHE A 188 10.71 8.58 -26.47
CA PHE A 188 12.01 8.09 -26.04
C PHE A 188 12.96 9.21 -25.60
N ILE A 189 13.13 10.25 -26.43
CA ILE A 189 13.99 11.40 -26.11
C ILE A 189 13.46 12.11 -24.86
N SER A 190 12.15 12.37 -24.79
CA SER A 190 11.53 12.98 -23.61
C SER A 190 11.68 12.12 -22.36
N ALA A 191 11.60 10.79 -22.47
CA ALA A 191 11.80 9.87 -21.35
C ALA A 191 13.23 9.95 -20.80
N VAL A 192 14.24 9.98 -21.68
CA VAL A 192 15.64 10.12 -21.28
C VAL A 192 15.89 11.48 -20.63
N SER A 193 15.38 12.58 -21.20
CA SER A 193 15.52 13.92 -20.61
C SER A 193 14.81 14.02 -19.26
N PHE A 194 13.60 13.47 -19.14
CA PHE A 194 12.83 13.46 -17.90
C PHE A 194 13.51 12.60 -16.83
N ALA A 195 14.03 11.41 -17.20
CA ALA A 195 14.80 10.57 -16.29
C ALA A 195 16.07 11.28 -15.80
N GLY A 196 16.78 12.00 -16.68
CA GLY A 196 17.94 12.80 -16.32
C GLY A 196 17.60 13.91 -15.32
N TYR A 197 16.50 14.63 -15.54
CA TYR A 197 15.99 15.64 -14.62
C TYR A 197 15.64 15.04 -13.25
N VAL A 198 14.88 13.95 -13.23
CA VAL A 198 14.48 13.25 -11.99
C VAL A 198 15.70 12.73 -11.23
N ALA A 199 16.70 12.17 -11.93
CA ALA A 199 17.93 11.70 -11.30
C ALA A 199 18.67 12.85 -10.59
N ILE A 200 18.84 14.00 -11.24
CA ILE A 200 19.49 15.17 -10.61
C ILE A 200 18.70 15.65 -9.38
N LYS A 201 17.37 15.67 -9.47
CA LYS A 201 16.50 16.13 -8.38
C LYS A 201 16.51 15.18 -7.17
N LEU A 202 16.56 13.86 -7.41
CA LEU A 202 16.63 12.83 -6.37
C LEU A 202 18.00 12.77 -5.68
N LEU A 203 19.11 12.89 -6.42
CA LEU A 203 20.46 12.87 -5.85
C LEU A 203 20.80 14.16 -5.06
N GLY A 204 20.02 15.23 -5.25
CA GLY A 204 20.11 16.48 -4.52
C GLY A 204 21.34 17.32 -4.89
N PRO A 205 21.35 18.64 -4.60
CA PRO A 205 22.42 19.56 -5.02
C PRO A 205 23.81 19.34 -4.39
N ARG A 206 24.05 18.26 -3.62
CA ARG A 206 25.20 18.13 -2.70
C ARG A 206 26.51 17.63 -3.30
N ARG A 207 26.78 17.84 -4.60
CA ARG A 207 28.11 17.60 -5.19
C ARG A 207 28.71 18.80 -5.93
N GLY A 208 28.28 20.02 -5.60
CA GLY A 208 28.69 21.23 -6.33
C GLY A 208 29.46 22.31 -5.59
N ILE A 209 29.65 22.27 -4.25
CA ILE A 209 30.25 23.40 -3.53
C ILE A 209 31.22 22.94 -2.42
N GLY A 210 32.27 22.23 -2.83
CA GLY A 210 33.42 21.87 -2.00
C GLY A 210 34.75 22.33 -2.60
N LEU A 211 34.74 23.39 -3.40
CA LEU A 211 35.92 24.04 -3.96
C LEU A 211 35.68 25.56 -4.03
N THR A 212 35.65 26.22 -2.86
CA THR A 212 36.13 27.59 -2.63
C THR A 212 36.34 27.71 -1.13
#